data_AF-A0A091FH47-F1
#
_entry.id   AF-A0A091FH47-F1
#
_cell.length_a   1.000
_cell.length_b   1.000
_cell.length_c   1.000
_cell.angle_alpha   90.00
_cell.angle_beta   90.00
_cell.angle_gamma   90.00
#
_symmetry.space_group_name_H-M   'P 1'
#
loop_
_entity.id
_entity.type
_entity.pdbx_description
1 polymer ?
#
loop_
_entity_poly.entity_id
_entity_poly.type
_entity_poly.pdbx_seq_one_letter_code
_entity_poly.pdbx_strand_id
1 'polypeptide(L)'
;MKIDKMYKKAVINEIKYVQKKMKDSSSIEKKLFYFSAIPAEFQRVLNLEYDDDILYLHNIINQTYLAFQQRIAAIKAGDLNISIEENQIEKLESLLSDVVGVLEQKKQIDDVLKDFILLTYSTTGNGYYLMEKGLLKI
;
A
#
# COMPACT_ATOMS: atom_id res chain seq x y z
N MET A 1 -18.60 -0.30 -4.94
CA MET A 1 -17.73 -0.87 -5.99
C MET A 1 -18.51 -1.76 -6.96
N LYS A 2 -18.63 -1.31 -8.20
CA LYS A 2 -19.51 -1.84 -9.25
C LYS A 2 -18.79 -2.58 -10.39
N ILE A 3 -17.48 -2.77 -10.32
CA ILE A 3 -16.74 -3.49 -11.37
C ILE A 3 -17.10 -4.98 -11.49
N ASP A 4 -16.91 -5.54 -12.69
CA ASP A 4 -17.16 -6.95 -13.02
C ASP A 4 -16.37 -7.92 -12.13
N LYS A 5 -16.96 -9.08 -11.86
CA LYS A 5 -16.36 -10.13 -11.02
C LYS A 5 -15.03 -10.63 -11.57
N MET A 6 -14.87 -10.65 -12.89
CA MET A 6 -13.63 -11.02 -13.57
C MET A 6 -12.49 -10.08 -13.19
N TYR A 7 -12.71 -8.77 -13.24
CA TYR A 7 -11.69 -7.77 -12.88
C TYR A 7 -11.38 -7.79 -11.38
N LYS A 8 -12.40 -7.94 -10.52
CA LYS A 8 -12.18 -8.16 -9.07
C LYS A 8 -11.26 -9.36 -8.83
N LYS A 9 -11.52 -10.48 -9.51
CA LYS A 9 -10.73 -11.70 -9.36
C LYS A 9 -9.29 -11.51 -9.86
N ALA A 10 -9.09 -10.78 -10.95
CA ALA A 10 -7.76 -10.46 -11.46
C ALA A 10 -6.94 -9.67 -10.42
N VAL A 11 -7.50 -8.58 -9.89
CA VAL A 11 -6.85 -7.77 -8.84
C VAL A 11 -6.55 -8.59 -7.58
N ILE A 12 -7.50 -9.40 -7.10
CA ILE A 12 -7.31 -10.27 -5.93
C ILE A 12 -6.16 -11.26 -6.16
N ASN A 13 -6.07 -11.86 -7.35
CA ASN A 13 -5.02 -12.81 -7.66
C ASN A 13 -3.64 -12.13 -7.71
N GLU A 14 -3.57 -10.94 -8.30
CA GLU A 14 -2.34 -10.15 -8.35
C GLU A 14 -1.89 -9.75 -6.94
N ILE A 15 -2.81 -9.27 -6.10
CA ILE A 15 -2.53 -8.96 -4.69
C ILE A 15 -1.96 -10.18 -3.96
N LYS A 16 -2.59 -11.36 -4.10
CA LYS A 16 -2.10 -12.59 -3.44
C LYS A 16 -0.71 -12.98 -3.93
N TYR A 17 -0.43 -12.83 -5.22
CA TYR A 17 0.89 -13.09 -5.78
C TYR A 17 1.94 -12.12 -5.21
N VAL A 18 1.64 -10.82 -5.19
CA VAL A 18 2.52 -9.79 -4.62
C VAL A 18 2.77 -10.04 -3.14
N GLN A 19 1.74 -10.31 -2.34
CA GLN A 19 1.90 -10.62 -0.92
C GLN A 19 2.80 -11.84 -0.69
N LYS A 20 2.65 -12.90 -1.49
CA LYS A 20 3.55 -14.05 -1.43
C LYS A 20 5.00 -13.63 -1.71
N LYS A 21 5.23 -12.85 -2.77
CA LYS A 21 6.56 -12.37 -3.14
C LYS A 21 7.18 -11.42 -2.12
N MET A 22 6.38 -10.59 -1.47
CA MET A 22 6.83 -9.75 -0.35
C MET A 22 7.27 -10.61 0.83
N LYS A 23 6.49 -11.60 1.23
CA LYS A 23 6.84 -12.53 2.32
C LYS A 23 8.10 -13.34 2.04
N ASP A 24 8.28 -13.80 0.79
CA ASP A 24 9.45 -14.57 0.37
C ASP A 24 10.73 -13.70 0.21
N SER A 25 10.64 -12.37 0.44
CA SER A 25 11.74 -11.43 0.25
C SER A 25 12.36 -10.97 1.57
N SER A 26 13.69 -10.95 1.61
CA SER A 26 14.46 -10.55 2.79
C SER A 26 14.75 -9.05 2.92
N SER A 27 14.61 -8.27 1.84
CA SER A 27 14.88 -6.82 1.87
C SER A 27 13.64 -5.98 1.61
N ILE A 28 13.57 -4.84 2.27
CA ILE A 28 12.48 -3.85 2.16
C ILE A 28 12.35 -3.36 0.71
N GLU A 29 13.46 -3.10 0.04
CA GLU A 29 13.49 -2.67 -1.36
C GLU A 29 12.83 -3.69 -2.27
N LYS A 30 13.09 -4.98 -2.03
CA LYS A 30 12.54 -6.05 -2.85
C LYS A 30 11.05 -6.24 -2.58
N LYS A 31 10.61 -6.10 -1.32
CA LYS A 31 9.18 -6.07 -0.97
C LYS A 31 8.46 -4.92 -1.69
N LEU A 32 9.02 -3.71 -1.67
CA LEU A 32 8.44 -2.55 -2.35
C LEU A 32 8.50 -2.63 -3.88
N PHE A 33 9.51 -3.29 -4.44
CA PHE A 33 9.54 -3.63 -5.86
C PHE A 33 8.30 -4.46 -6.24
N TYR A 34 7.95 -5.49 -5.47
CA TYR A 34 6.73 -6.27 -5.73
C TYR A 34 5.46 -5.47 -5.49
N PHE A 35 5.41 -4.65 -4.44
CA PHE A 35 4.28 -3.76 -4.17
C PHE A 35 3.97 -2.81 -5.33
N SER A 36 4.99 -2.36 -6.07
CA SER A 36 4.83 -1.45 -7.22
C SER A 36 3.93 -1.99 -8.34
N ALA A 37 3.69 -3.31 -8.39
CA ALA A 37 2.77 -3.92 -9.34
C ALA A 37 1.28 -3.59 -9.06
N ILE A 38 0.92 -3.30 -7.81
CA ILE A 38 -0.47 -3.13 -7.39
C ILE A 38 -1.11 -1.87 -8.01
N PRO A 39 -0.51 -0.66 -7.93
CA PRO A 39 -1.06 0.51 -8.62
C PRO A 39 -1.28 0.26 -10.12
N ALA A 40 -0.34 -0.41 -10.79
CA ALA A 40 -0.45 -0.71 -12.21
C ALA A 40 -1.64 -1.63 -12.53
N GLU A 41 -1.95 -2.60 -11.67
CA GLU A 41 -3.11 -3.47 -11.84
C GLU A 41 -4.43 -2.72 -11.68
N PHE A 42 -4.54 -1.83 -10.69
CA PHE A 42 -5.70 -0.96 -10.55
C PHE A 42 -5.88 -0.03 -11.76
N GLN A 43 -4.79 0.54 -12.27
CA GLN A 43 -4.83 1.38 -13.47
C GLN A 43 -5.33 0.60 -14.71
N ARG A 44 -4.94 -0.68 -14.86
CA ARG A 44 -5.47 -1.54 -15.93
C ARG A 44 -6.97 -1.74 -15.80
N VAL A 45 -7.48 -2.00 -14.60
CA VAL A 45 -8.92 -2.12 -14.36
C VAL A 45 -9.65 -0.83 -14.72
N LEU A 46 -9.15 0.33 -14.27
CA LEU A 46 -9.75 1.64 -14.60
C LEU A 46 -9.84 1.91 -16.10
N ASN A 47 -8.86 1.43 -16.88
CA ASN A 47 -8.88 1.58 -18.34
C ASN A 47 -9.93 0.67 -19.01
N LEU A 48 -10.35 -0.42 -18.36
CA LEU A 48 -11.34 -1.37 -18.88
C LEU A 48 -12.75 -1.04 -18.37
N GLU A 49 -12.86 -0.71 -17.08
CA GLU A 49 -14.11 -0.40 -16.41
C GLU A 49 -13.86 0.59 -15.26
N TYR A 50 -14.39 1.80 -15.43
CA TYR A 50 -14.26 2.87 -14.44
C TYR A 50 -15.16 2.64 -13.22
N ASP A 51 -14.62 2.88 -12.03
CA ASP A 51 -15.35 2.91 -10.76
C ASP A 51 -14.62 3.82 -9.76
N ASP A 52 -15.36 4.67 -9.05
CA ASP A 52 -14.78 5.67 -8.14
C ASP A 52 -14.00 5.03 -6.98
N ASP A 53 -14.47 3.88 -6.46
CA ASP A 53 -13.80 3.19 -5.35
C ASP A 53 -12.45 2.62 -5.81
N ILE A 54 -12.40 2.09 -7.04
CA ILE A 54 -11.15 1.61 -7.68
C ILE A 54 -10.19 2.78 -7.91
N LEU A 55 -10.69 3.95 -8.31
CA LEU A 55 -9.88 5.16 -8.46
C LEU A 55 -9.29 5.60 -7.12
N TYR A 56 -10.07 5.60 -6.05
CA TYR A 56 -9.57 5.96 -4.72
C TYR A 56 -8.51 4.98 -4.21
N LEU A 57 -8.73 3.67 -4.39
CA LEU A 57 -7.73 2.65 -4.07
C LEU A 57 -6.46 2.85 -4.89
N HIS A 58 -6.57 3.02 -6.21
CA HIS A 58 -5.43 3.29 -7.07
C HIS A 58 -4.62 4.49 -6.57
N ASN A 59 -5.29 5.62 -6.34
CA ASN A 59 -4.63 6.84 -5.93
C ASN A 59 -3.90 6.67 -4.60
N ILE A 60 -4.56 6.11 -3.57
CA ILE A 60 -3.92 6.02 -2.26
C ILE A 60 -2.80 4.99 -2.21
N ILE A 61 -2.94 3.85 -2.88
CA ILE A 61 -1.91 2.81 -2.96
C ILE A 61 -0.70 3.36 -3.71
N ASN A 62 -0.91 4.09 -4.81
CA ASN A 62 0.16 4.73 -5.56
C ASN A 62 0.89 5.80 -4.73
N GLN A 63 0.16 6.65 -4.01
CA GLN A 63 0.75 7.64 -3.10
C GLN A 63 1.58 6.97 -2.00
N THR A 64 1.07 5.88 -1.44
CA THR A 64 1.79 5.09 -0.44
C THR A 64 3.10 4.56 -1.03
N TYR A 65 3.05 3.91 -2.20
CA TYR A 65 4.25 3.41 -2.89
C TYR A 65 5.30 4.51 -3.10
N LEU A 66 4.88 5.65 -3.64
CA LEU A 66 5.77 6.77 -3.93
C LEU A 66 6.41 7.34 -2.66
N ALA A 67 5.67 7.41 -1.54
CA ALA A 67 6.20 7.89 -0.27
C ALA A 67 7.30 6.95 0.28
N PHE A 68 7.07 5.64 0.25
CA PHE A 68 8.10 4.65 0.63
C PHE A 68 9.31 4.72 -0.30
N GLN A 69 9.09 4.83 -1.61
CA GLN A 69 10.18 4.94 -2.60
C GLN A 69 11.01 6.20 -2.36
N GLN A 70 10.37 7.33 -2.10
CA GLN A 70 11.04 8.59 -1.77
C GLN A 70 11.86 8.46 -0.49
N ARG A 71 11.33 7.76 0.52
CA ARG A 71 12.06 7.54 1.77
C ARG A 71 13.29 6.65 1.59
N ILE A 72 13.20 5.59 0.81
CA ILE A 72 14.36 4.76 0.43
C ILE A 72 15.40 5.58 -0.33
N ALA A 73 14.96 6.43 -1.26
CA ALA A 73 15.87 7.30 -2.01
C ALA A 73 16.62 8.26 -1.07
N ALA A 74 15.93 8.83 -0.07
CA ALA A 74 16.54 9.69 0.93
C ALA A 74 17.57 8.95 1.80
N ILE A 75 17.25 7.74 2.27
CA ILE A 75 18.18 6.89 3.03
C ILE A 75 19.43 6.60 2.20
N LYS A 76 19.27 6.25 0.91
CA LYS A 76 20.40 6.02 -0.01
C LYS A 76 21.23 7.28 -0.29
N ALA A 77 20.62 8.46 -0.17
CA ALA A 77 21.30 9.75 -0.27
C ALA A 77 21.98 10.20 1.04
N GLY A 78 21.86 9.42 2.13
CA GLY A 78 22.52 9.68 3.41
C GLY A 78 21.64 10.31 4.49
N ASP A 79 20.33 10.47 4.26
CA ASP A 79 19.39 10.90 5.30
C ASP A 79 18.99 9.70 6.18
N LEU A 80 19.67 9.56 7.32
CA LEU A 80 19.48 8.46 8.27
C LEU A 80 18.55 8.80 9.44
N ASN A 81 17.97 10.01 9.48
CA ASN A 81 17.14 10.44 10.62
C ASN A 81 15.74 9.79 10.63
N ILE A 82 15.31 9.25 9.49
CA ILE A 82 14.00 8.63 9.33
C ILE A 82 14.22 7.28 8.65
N SER A 83 14.10 6.20 9.41
CA SER A 83 14.13 4.83 8.93
C SER A 83 12.76 4.38 8.41
N ILE A 84 12.76 3.28 7.66
CA ILE A 84 11.56 2.48 7.43
C ILE A 84 11.62 1.31 8.39
N GLU A 85 10.66 1.25 9.30
CA GLU A 85 10.54 0.24 10.33
C GLU A 85 9.84 -1.02 9.78
N GLU A 86 10.16 -2.19 10.36
CA GLU A 86 9.58 -3.47 9.93
C GLU A 86 8.05 -3.48 10.05
N ASN A 87 7.50 -2.90 11.12
CA ASN A 87 6.06 -2.79 11.32
C ASN A 87 5.34 -1.96 10.24
N GLN A 88 6.01 -0.98 9.61
CA GLN A 88 5.44 -0.25 8.46
C GLN A 88 5.26 -1.18 7.26
N ILE A 89 6.20 -2.10 7.05
CA ILE A 89 6.13 -3.08 5.97
C ILE A 89 5.11 -4.16 6.27
N GLU A 90 5.03 -4.64 7.51
CA GLU A 90 3.98 -5.56 7.95
C GLU A 90 2.59 -4.94 7.78
N LYS A 91 2.42 -3.66 8.14
CA LYS A 91 1.17 -2.92 7.93
C LYS A 91 0.85 -2.79 6.44
N LEU A 92 1.84 -2.52 5.59
CA LEU A 92 1.65 -2.49 4.13
C LEU A 92 1.13 -3.84 3.59
N GLU A 93 1.73 -4.95 4.03
CA GLU A 93 1.29 -6.30 3.67
C GLU A 93 -0.12 -6.61 4.18
N SER A 94 -0.45 -6.18 5.41
CA SER A 94 -1.78 -6.30 5.99
C SER A 94 -2.82 -5.52 5.19
N LEU A 95 -2.52 -4.29 4.78
CA LEU A 95 -3.46 -3.45 4.04
C LEU A 95 -3.80 -4.02 2.66
N LEU A 96 -2.89 -4.75 2.02
CA LEU A 96 -3.22 -5.53 0.83
C LEU A 96 -4.30 -6.61 1.10
N SER A 97 -4.28 -7.24 2.26
CA SER A 97 -5.35 -8.17 2.68
C SER A 97 -6.67 -7.44 2.87
N ASP A 98 -6.59 -6.21 3.36
CA ASP A 98 -7.77 -5.37 3.61
C ASP A 98 -8.40 -4.90 2.31
N VAL A 99 -7.58 -4.57 1.30
CA VAL A 99 -8.03 -4.31 -0.07
C VAL A 99 -8.77 -5.53 -0.64
N VAL A 100 -8.25 -6.74 -0.44
CA VAL A 100 -8.98 -7.97 -0.82
C VAL A 100 -10.33 -8.03 -0.09
N GLY A 101 -10.36 -7.71 1.21
CA GLY A 101 -11.60 -7.61 1.98
C GLY A 101 -12.61 -6.62 1.40
N VAL A 102 -12.15 -5.46 0.89
CA VAL A 102 -13.00 -4.46 0.23
C VAL A 102 -13.52 -4.98 -1.11
N LEU A 103 -12.66 -5.59 -1.94
CA LEU A 103 -13.05 -6.20 -3.22
C LEU A 103 -14.09 -7.31 -3.05
N GLU A 104 -13.99 -8.05 -1.94
CA GLU A 104 -14.93 -9.11 -1.54
C GLU A 104 -16.15 -8.61 -0.75
N GLN A 105 -16.28 -7.29 -0.54
CA GLN A 105 -17.38 -6.65 0.23
C GLN A 105 -17.47 -7.08 1.70
N LYS A 106 -16.34 -7.45 2.29
CA LYS A 106 -16.20 -7.82 3.71
C LYS A 106 -15.65 -6.68 4.57
N LYS A 107 -15.15 -5.61 3.95
CA LYS A 107 -14.62 -4.41 4.61
C LYS A 107 -15.15 -3.15 3.95
N GLN A 108 -15.24 -2.07 4.73
CA GLN A 108 -15.57 -0.74 4.24
C GLN A 108 -14.32 -0.10 3.62
N ILE A 109 -14.47 0.51 2.46
CA ILE A 109 -13.35 1.14 1.74
C ILE A 109 -12.73 2.29 2.55
N ASP A 110 -13.56 3.12 3.19
CA ASP A 110 -13.11 4.31 3.92
C ASP A 110 -12.11 3.99 5.02
N ASP A 111 -12.28 2.86 5.72
CA ASP A 111 -11.38 2.44 6.78
C ASP A 111 -10.01 2.04 6.20
N VAL A 112 -10.02 1.33 5.07
CA VAL A 112 -8.78 0.93 4.38
C VAL A 112 -8.06 2.14 3.80
N LEU A 113 -8.78 3.11 3.23
CA LEU A 113 -8.20 4.36 2.73
C LEU A 113 -7.55 5.16 3.86
N LYS A 114 -8.21 5.30 5.02
CA LYS A 114 -7.65 5.97 6.21
C LYS A 114 -6.37 5.30 6.68
N ASP A 115 -6.34 3.98 6.75
CA ASP A 115 -5.15 3.26 7.18
C ASP A 115 -3.97 3.42 6.21
N PHE A 116 -4.22 3.45 4.90
CA PHE A 116 -3.17 3.80 3.93
C PHE A 116 -2.66 5.23 4.10
N ILE A 117 -3.55 6.19 4.40
CA ILE A 117 -3.14 7.58 4.70
C ILE A 117 -2.23 7.62 5.93
N LEU A 118 -2.61 6.94 7.02
CA LEU A 118 -1.80 6.87 8.24
C LEU A 118 -0.43 6.23 7.98
N LEU A 119 -0.40 5.12 7.24
CA LEU A 119 0.84 4.46 6.86
C LEU A 119 1.71 5.36 5.97
N THR A 120 1.12 6.04 4.99
CA THR A 120 1.84 6.99 4.13
C THR A 120 2.45 8.11 4.97
N TYR A 121 1.66 8.69 5.87
CA TYR A 121 2.10 9.77 6.74
C TYR A 121 3.26 9.36 7.65
N SER A 122 3.28 8.11 8.10
CA SER A 122 4.34 7.55 8.94
C SER A 122 5.74 7.57 8.30
N THR A 123 5.82 7.68 6.96
CA THR A 123 7.10 7.79 6.22
C THR A 123 7.65 9.22 6.15
N THR A 124 6.90 10.21 6.66
CA THR A 124 7.32 11.61 6.73
C THR A 124 8.09 11.90 8.01
N GLY A 125 8.84 13.00 8.07
CA GLY A 125 9.56 13.37 9.30
C GLY A 125 8.64 13.60 10.50
N ASN A 126 7.50 14.28 10.32
CA ASN A 126 6.57 14.47 11.42
C ASN A 126 5.81 13.19 11.77
N GLY A 127 5.46 12.35 10.79
CA GLY A 127 4.83 11.06 11.05
C GLY A 127 5.74 10.14 11.86
N TYR A 128 7.01 10.04 11.47
CA TYR A 128 8.02 9.29 12.20
C TYR A 128 8.21 9.81 13.63
N TYR A 129 8.35 11.13 13.81
CA TYR A 129 8.41 11.75 15.14
C TYR A 129 7.18 11.43 16.01
N LEU A 130 5.98 11.39 15.43
CA LEU A 130 4.78 11.01 16.16
C LEU A 130 4.72 9.51 16.47
N MET A 131 5.35 8.65 15.66
CA MET A 131 5.54 7.23 16.00
C MET A 131 6.50 7.09 17.19
N GLU A 132 7.62 7.80 17.19
CA GLU A 132 8.58 7.79 18.32
C GLU A 132 7.91 8.24 19.63
N LYS A 133 6.99 9.19 19.56
CA LYS A 133 6.18 9.64 20.71
C LYS A 133 5.04 8.68 21.09
N GLY A 134 4.80 7.62 20.31
CA GLY A 134 3.67 6.70 20.51
C GLY A 134 2.29 7.30 20.24
N LEU A 135 2.23 8.47 19.58
CA LEU A 135 0.99 9.17 19.24
C LEU A 135 0.42 8.71 17.90
N LEU A 136 1.28 8.46 16.91
CA LEU A 136 0.91 7.79 15.66
C LEU A 136 1.12 6.29 15.84
N LYS A 137 0.06 5.52 15.60
CA LYS A 137 0.08 4.05 15.63
C LYS A 137 -0.28 3.54 14.25
N ILE A 138 0.46 2.55 13.78
CA ILE A 138 0.28 1.89 12.49
C ILE A 138 0.08 0.40 12.71
#